data_AF-A0A3N5TYT5-F1
#
_entry.id   AF-A0A3N5TYT5-F1
#
_cell.length_a   1.000
_cell.length_b   1.000
_cell.length_c   1.000
_cell.angle_alpha   90.00
_cell.angle_beta   90.00
_cell.angle_gamma   90.00
#
_symmetry.space_group_name_H-M   'P 1'
#
loop_
_entity.id
_entity.type
_entity.pdbx_description
1 polymer ?
#
loop_
_entity_poly.entity_id
_entity_poly.type
_entity_poly.pdbx_seq_one_letter_code
_entity_poly.pdbx_strand_id
1 'polypeptide(L)' 'MDFYRTEEGKTLRIGESDDGMLSVEILKDGAWTAAPLGMIGLRLSPETRRLKASEIKTLPN' A
#
# COMPACT_ATOMS: atom_id res chain seq x y z
N MET A 1 -3.55 8.88 -3.70
CA MET A 1 -2.80 8.01 -2.79
C MET A 1 -3.75 7.04 -2.16
N ASP A 2 -3.50 5.76 -2.39
CA ASP A 2 -4.44 4.68 -2.20
C ASP A 2 -3.88 3.68 -1.21
N PHE A 3 -4.73 3.21 -0.29
CA PHE A 3 -4.29 2.28 0.75
C PHE A 3 -5.00 0.95 0.57
N TYR A 4 -4.26 -0.13 0.73
CA TYR A 4 -4.76 -1.49 0.58
C TYR A 4 -4.33 -2.34 1.77
N ARG A 5 -5.11 -3.36 2.10
CA ARG A 5 -4.72 -4.38 3.07
C ARG A 5 -4.69 -5.74 2.37
N THR A 6 -3.56 -6.42 2.47
CA THR A 6 -3.40 -7.79 1.97
C THR A 6 -3.96 -8.78 2.99
N GLU A 7 -4.22 -10.00 2.56
CA GLU A 7 -4.71 -11.09 3.43
C GLU A 7 -3.73 -11.41 4.56
N GLU A 8 -2.42 -11.27 4.31
CA GLU A 8 -1.37 -11.42 5.32
C GLU A 8 -1.39 -10.30 6.40
N GLY A 9 -2.37 -9.40 6.37
CA GLY A 9 -2.50 -8.28 7.31
C GLY A 9 -1.57 -7.10 7.03
N LYS A 10 -0.81 -7.13 5.92
CA LYS A 10 0.09 -6.04 5.54
C LYS A 10 -0.71 -4.89 4.98
N THR A 11 -0.36 -3.67 5.40
CA THR A 11 -0.96 -2.46 4.85
C THR A 11 -0.03 -1.91 3.77
N LEU A 12 -0.57 -1.69 2.58
CA LEU A 12 0.12 -1.09 1.44
C LEU A 12 -0.40 0.34 1.26
N ARG A 13 0.50 1.27 0.93
CA ARG A 13 0.15 2.59 0.40
C ARG A 13 0.73 2.71 -1.00
N ILE A 14 -0.09 3.18 -1.92
CA ILE A 14 0.22 3.34 -3.33
C ILE A 14 0.09 4.82 -3.66
N GLY A 15 1.22 5.45 -3.97
CA GLY A 15 1.29 6.81 -4.48
C GLY A 15 1.50 6.77 -5.98
N GLU A 16 0.71 7.53 -6.73
CA GLU A 16 1.05 7.84 -8.13
C GLU A 16 1.79 9.18 -8.11
N SER A 17 2.95 9.22 -8.77
CA SER A 17 3.72 10.45 -8.98
C SER A 17 3.22 11.17 -10.22
N ASP A 18 3.45 12.48 -10.33
CA ASP A 18 3.07 13.29 -11.51
C ASP A 18 3.65 12.75 -12.84
N ASP A 19 4.75 12.00 -12.79
CA ASP A 19 5.38 11.34 -13.95
C ASP A 19 4.68 10.01 -14.35
N GLY A 20 3.61 9.62 -13.66
CA GLY A 20 2.92 8.33 -13.86
C GLY A 20 3.60 7.14 -13.19
N MET A 21 4.66 7.38 -12.40
CA MET A 21 5.30 6.32 -11.61
C MET A 21 4.45 5.94 -10.39
N LEU A 22 4.10 4.66 -10.31
CA LEU A 22 3.48 4.07 -9.13
C LEU A 22 4.55 3.71 -8.10
N SER A 23 4.49 4.36 -6.94
CA SER A 23 5.27 4.03 -5.75
C SER A 23 4.42 3.19 -4.82
N VAL A 24 4.93 2.02 -4.45
CA VAL A 24 4.27 1.14 -3.48
C VAL A 24 5.12 1.06 -2.23
N GLU A 25 4.49 1.24 -1.08
CA GLU A 25 5.14 1.19 0.21
C GLU A 25 4.31 0.31 1.15
N ILE A 26 4.99 -0.40 2.04
CA ILE A 26 4.40 -1.37 2.96
C ILE A 26 4.61 -0.86 4.38
N LEU A 27 3.57 -0.93 5.20
CA LEU A 27 3.69 -0.67 6.63
C LEU A 27 4.33 -1.88 7.31
N LYS A 28 5.55 -1.71 7.84
CA LYS A 28 6.30 -2.73 8.58
C LYS A 28 6.86 -2.10 9.85
N ASP A 29 6.61 -2.72 11.01
CA ASP A 29 7.09 -2.22 12.31
C ASP A 29 6.69 -0.76 12.60
N GLY A 30 5.51 -0.33 12.14
CA GLY A 30 5.04 1.05 12.32
C GLY A 30 5.70 2.09 11.42
N ALA A 31 6.60 1.66 10.52
CA ALA A 31 7.23 2.52 9.52
C ALA A 31 6.84 2.09 8.11
N TRP A 32 6.70 3.08 7.23
CA TRP A 32 6.47 2.84 5.82
C TRP A 32 7.80 2.57 5.12
N THR A 33 7.91 1.41 4.48
CA THR A 33 9.10 1.01 3.73
C THR A 33 8.74 0.80 2.27
N ALA A 34 9.62 1.20 1.36
CA ALA A 34 9.44 0.96 -0.07
C ALA A 34 9.29 -0.54 -0.33
N ALA A 35 8.25 -0.91 -1.07
CA ALA A 35 8.09 -2.27 -1.52
C ALA A 35 9.25 -2.65 -2.47
N PRO A 36 9.77 -3.89 -2.40
CA PRO A 36 10.82 -4.32 -3.31
C PRO A 36 10.33 -4.21 -4.76
N LEU A 37 11.19 -3.77 -5.68
CA LEU A 37 10.89 -3.48 -7.10
C LEU A 37 10.19 -4.64 -7.86
N GLY A 38 10.24 -5.88 -7.35
CA GLY A 38 9.44 -7.01 -7.86
C GLY A 38 7.92 -6.87 -7.66
N MET A 39 7.48 -5.93 -6.83
CA MET A 39 6.07 -5.56 -6.63
C MET A 39 5.55 -4.54 -7.65
N ILE A 40 6.35 -4.08 -8.62
CA ILE A 40 5.87 -3.24 -9.74
C ILE A 40 4.85 -4.01 -10.61
N GLY A 41 4.86 -5.35 -10.54
CA GLY A 41 3.82 -6.22 -11.09
C GLY A 41 2.81 -6.71 -10.05
N LEU A 42 2.51 -5.94 -9.00
CA LEU A 42 1.56 -6.30 -7.95
C LEU A 42 0.19 -6.62 -8.56
N ARG A 43 0.00 -7.90 -8.87
CA ARG A 43 -1.31 -8.49 -8.98
C ARG A 43 -1.85 -8.47 -7.57
N LEU A 44 -2.57 -7.41 -7.23
CA LEU A 44 -3.38 -7.38 -6.02
C LEU A 44 -4.16 -8.69 -6.05
N SER A 45 -3.89 -9.58 -5.08
CA SER A 45 -4.71 -10.78 -4.93
C SER A 45 -6.17 -10.35 -4.94
N PRO A 46 -7.10 -11.10 -5.52
CA PRO A 46 -8.51 -10.71 -5.57
C PRO A 46 -9.10 -10.40 -4.17
N GLU A 47 -8.46 -10.90 -3.12
CA GLU A 47 -8.81 -10.69 -1.71
C GLU A 47 -8.15 -9.44 -1.10
N THR A 48 -7.29 -8.74 -1.85
CA THR A 48 -6.70 -7.46 -1.45
C THR A 48 -7.77 -6.38 -1.52
N ARG A 49 -8.09 -5.80 -0.37
CA ARG A 49 -9.14 -4.80 -0.26
C ARG A 49 -8.57 -3.41 -0.10
N ARG A 50 -9.15 -2.44 -0.82
CA ARG A 50 -8.89 -1.01 -0.64
C ARG A 50 -9.44 -0.56 0.72
N LEU A 51 -8.60 0.11 1.49
CA LEU A 51 -8.95 0.68 2.78
C LEU A 51 -9.80 1.94 2.59
N LYS A 52 -10.79 2.10 3.47
CA LYS A 52 -11.63 3.31 3.51
C LYS A 52 -10.88 4.43 4.24
N ALA A 53 -11.26 5.68 3.95
CA ALA A 53 -10.69 6.87 4.61
C ALA A 53 -10.67 6.77 6.15
N SER A 54 -11.70 6.19 6.76
CA SER A 54 -11.76 5.99 8.21
C SER A 54 -10.69 5.04 8.76
N GLU A 55 -10.30 4.03 8.01
CA GLU A 55 -9.22 3.11 8.40
C GLU A 55 -7.84 3.68 8.09
N ILE A 56 -7.73 4.56 7.09
CA ILE A 56 -6.48 5.26 6.79
C ILE A 56 -6.10 6.20 7.95
N LYS A 57 -7.09 6.82 8.59
CA LYS A 57 -6.87 7.72 9.75
C LYS A 57 -6.24 7.03 10.97
N THR A 58 -6.35 5.71 11.08
CA THR A 58 -5.78 4.95 12.19
C THR A 58 -4.40 4.38 11.87
N LEU A 59 -3.91 4.58 10.64
CA LEU A 59 -2.57 4.20 10.24
C LEU A 59 -1.54 5.24 10.72
N PRO A 60 -0.31 4.81 11.04
CA PRO A 60 0.78 5.71 11.36
C PRO A 60 1.11 6.60 10.14
N ASN A 61 1.46 7.85 10.43
CA ASN A 61 1.78 8.87 9.43
C ASN A 61 3.19 8.65 8.85
#